data_AF-A0AAX1PLZ9-F1
#
_entry.id   AF-A0AAX1PLZ9-F1
#
_cell.length_a   1.000
_cell.length_b   1.000
_cell.length_c   1.000
_cell.angle_alpha   90.00
_cell.angle_beta   90.00
_cell.angle_gamma   90.00
#
_symmetry.space_group_name_H-M   'P 1'
#
loop_
_entity.id
_entity.type
_entity.pdbx_description
1 polymer ?
#
loop_
_entity_poly.entity_id
_entity_poly.type
_entity_poly.pdbx_seq_one_letter_code
_entity_poly.pdbx_strand_id
1 'polypeptide(L)'
;MDKKTERAAAQWQRIQRSKRAMPYLLYQLGPRRDACQLHLQWDGVVLPVDDPWWEQHFPPNSDGCTCGVRQVSKYEYQKMLASGSAKTRV
;
A
#
# COMPACT_ATOMS: atom_id res chain seq x y z
N MET A 1 -7.90 15.40 -16.52
CA MET A 1 -7.30 14.87 -15.29
C MET A 1 -7.72 13.43 -15.14
N ASP A 2 -6.77 12.53 -14.92
CA ASP A 2 -7.02 11.10 -14.80
C ASP A 2 -7.79 10.79 -13.50
N LYS A 3 -9.04 10.32 -13.63
CA LYS A 3 -9.94 9.98 -12.50
C LYS A 3 -9.32 9.00 -11.48
N LYS A 4 -8.30 8.24 -11.88
CA LYS A 4 -7.58 7.32 -10.99
C LYS A 4 -6.65 8.07 -10.03
N THR A 5 -5.92 9.07 -10.52
CA THR A 5 -5.02 9.92 -9.72
C THR A 5 -5.80 10.71 -8.68
N GLU A 6 -6.97 11.24 -9.04
CA GLU A 6 -7.87 11.92 -8.10
C GLU A 6 -8.38 11.00 -6.98
N ARG A 7 -8.79 9.77 -7.32
CA ARG A 7 -9.23 8.77 -6.33
C ARG A 7 -8.10 8.33 -5.41
N ALA A 8 -6.89 8.19 -5.93
CA ALA A 8 -5.69 7.88 -5.17
C ALA A 8 -5.33 9.00 -4.20
N ALA A 9 -5.36 10.26 -4.64
CA ALA A 9 -5.16 11.41 -3.77
C ALA A 9 -6.21 11.47 -2.64
N ALA A 10 -7.49 11.23 -2.96
CA ALA A 10 -8.54 11.17 -1.95
C ALA A 10 -8.36 10.00 -0.97
N GLN A 11 -7.88 8.84 -1.45
CA GLN A 11 -7.52 7.71 -0.60
C GLN A 11 -6.35 8.06 0.32
N TRP A 12 -5.31 8.69 -0.19
CA TRP A 12 -4.16 9.16 0.59
C TRP A 12 -4.59 10.12 1.70
N GLN A 13 -5.44 11.09 1.39
CA GLN A 13 -5.98 12.00 2.41
C GLN A 13 -6.78 11.26 3.49
N ARG A 14 -7.56 10.21 3.13
CA ARG A 14 -8.25 9.38 4.12
C ARG A 14 -7.25 8.66 5.03
N ILE A 15 -6.21 8.06 4.44
CA ILE A 15 -5.14 7.37 5.17
C ILE A 15 -4.46 8.33 6.14
N GLN A 16 -4.08 9.53 5.69
CA GLN A 16 -3.43 10.53 6.52
C GLN A 16 -4.29 10.97 7.72
N ARG A 17 -5.63 11.00 7.56
CA ARG A 17 -6.54 11.29 8.68
C ARG A 17 -6.62 10.15 9.70
N SER A 18 -6.61 8.90 9.24
CA SER A 18 -6.72 7.71 10.12
C SER A 18 -5.38 7.14 10.57
N LYS A 19 -4.24 7.72 10.15
CA LYS A 19 -2.90 7.22 10.50
C LYS A 19 -2.63 7.11 12.00
N ARG A 20 -3.30 7.93 12.82
CA ARG A 20 -3.23 7.83 14.29
C ARG A 20 -3.74 6.48 14.80
N ALA A 21 -4.78 5.93 14.21
CA ALA A 21 -5.36 4.64 14.58
C ALA A 21 -4.72 3.48 13.79
N MET A 22 -4.40 3.71 12.51
CA MET A 22 -3.82 2.72 11.61
C MET A 22 -2.54 3.28 10.96
N PRO A 23 -1.41 3.23 11.67
CA PRO A 23 -0.18 3.88 11.23
C PRO A 23 0.58 3.10 10.15
N TYR A 24 0.14 1.90 9.78
CA TYR A 24 0.80 1.06 8.79
C TYR A 24 -0.05 0.89 7.53
N LEU A 25 0.60 0.73 6.39
CA LEU A 25 -0.02 0.41 5.11
C LEU A 25 0.54 -0.90 4.59
N LEU A 26 -0.36 -1.78 4.18
CA LEU A 26 -0.07 -3.00 3.45
C LEU A 26 -0.28 -2.77 1.96
N TYR A 27 0.75 -3.02 1.16
CA TYR A 27 0.65 -3.08 -0.28
C TYR A 27 0.03 -4.41 -0.70
N GLN A 28 -1.02 -4.35 -1.53
CA GLN A 28 -1.72 -5.52 -2.04
C GLN A 28 -1.75 -5.49 -3.56
N LEU A 29 -1.25 -6.56 -4.17
CA LEU A 29 -1.32 -6.73 -5.61
C LEU A 29 -2.77 -6.95 -6.06
N GLY A 30 -3.16 -6.28 -7.13
CA GLY A 30 -4.44 -6.54 -7.81
C GLY A 30 -4.44 -7.87 -8.60
N PRO A 31 -5.61 -8.33 -9.07
CA PRO A 31 -5.73 -9.59 -9.81
C PRO A 31 -5.03 -9.58 -11.18
N ARG A 32 -4.71 -8.40 -11.71
CA ARG A 32 -4.07 -8.25 -13.03
C ARG A 32 -2.55 -8.32 -12.88
N ARG A 33 -1.99 -9.51 -13.12
CA ARG A 33 -0.56 -9.80 -12.94
C ARG A 33 0.31 -9.25 -14.08
N ASP A 34 -0.27 -9.13 -15.27
CA ASP A 34 0.39 -8.87 -16.55
C ASP A 34 1.01 -7.46 -16.65
N ALA A 35 0.43 -6.47 -15.97
CA ALA A 35 0.92 -5.07 -15.98
C ALA A 35 1.88 -4.75 -14.82
N CYS A 36 2.24 -5.73 -14.00
CA CYS A 36 2.72 -5.52 -12.64
C CYS A 36 3.95 -6.39 -12.28
N GLN A 37 4.79 -6.72 -13.25
CA GLN A 37 5.94 -7.61 -13.03
C GLN A 37 6.90 -7.07 -11.94
N LEU A 38 7.09 -5.75 -11.86
CA LEU A 38 7.85 -5.09 -10.78
C LEU A 38 7.08 -5.09 -9.44
N HIS A 39 5.75 -4.93 -9.48
CA HIS A 39 4.93 -4.81 -8.27
C HIS A 39 4.73 -6.15 -7.54
N LEU A 40 4.95 -7.28 -8.20
CA LEU A 40 4.97 -8.61 -7.56
C LEU A 40 5.94 -8.67 -6.39
N GLN A 41 7.05 -7.92 -6.47
CA GLN A 41 8.05 -7.87 -5.39
C GLN A 41 7.49 -7.16 -4.16
N TRP A 42 6.61 -6.18 -4.37
CA TRP A 42 6.01 -5.35 -3.34
C TRP A 42 4.76 -5.96 -2.70
N ASP A 43 4.26 -7.10 -3.22
CA ASP A 43 3.12 -7.78 -2.60
C ASP A 43 3.47 -8.23 -1.18
N GLY A 44 2.61 -7.86 -0.22
CA GLY A 44 2.84 -8.14 1.21
C GLY A 44 3.76 -7.16 1.93
N VAL A 45 4.18 -6.06 1.28
CA VAL A 45 4.97 -4.99 1.92
C VAL A 45 4.12 -4.23 2.92
N VAL A 46 4.60 -4.14 4.16
CA VAL A 46 3.97 -3.38 5.23
C VAL A 46 4.95 -2.34 5.76
N LEU A 47 4.65 -1.07 5.50
CA LEU A 47 5.46 0.07 5.93
C LEU A 47 4.60 1.12 6.64
N PRO A 48 5.20 1.96 7.49
CA PRO A 48 4.51 3.11 8.08
C PRO A 48 3.92 4.04 7.02
N VAL A 49 2.79 4.68 7.30
CA VAL A 49 2.15 5.65 6.40
C VAL A 49 3.07 6.80 6.01
N ASP A 50 3.97 7.21 6.91
CA ASP A 50 4.90 8.32 6.70
C ASP A 50 6.24 7.88 6.06
N ASP A 51 6.35 6.64 5.60
CA ASP A 51 7.56 6.13 4.96
C ASP A 51 7.74 6.73 3.55
N PRO A 52 8.94 7.26 3.20
CA PRO A 52 9.18 7.89 1.91
C PRO A 52 9.04 6.92 0.72
N TRP A 53 9.04 5.61 0.96
CA TRP A 53 8.79 4.62 -0.08
C TRP A 53 7.43 4.84 -0.77
N TRP A 54 6.40 5.27 -0.02
CA TRP A 54 5.07 5.53 -0.57
C TRP A 54 5.05 6.66 -1.60
N GLU A 55 5.95 7.64 -1.51
CA GLU A 55 5.98 8.75 -2.47
C GLU A 55 6.24 8.28 -3.91
N GLN A 56 6.98 7.19 -4.07
CA GLN A 56 7.34 6.61 -5.37
C GLN A 56 6.51 5.37 -5.74
N HIS A 57 5.89 4.72 -4.75
CA HIS A 57 5.27 3.39 -4.93
C HIS A 57 3.76 3.38 -4.66
N PHE A 58 3.16 4.52 -4.27
CA PHE A 58 1.73 4.59 -3.99
C PHE A 58 0.89 4.54 -5.28
N PRO A 59 -0.05 3.60 -5.40
CA PRO A 59 -0.82 3.41 -6.62
C PRO A 59 -1.72 4.61 -6.96
N PRO A 60 -1.98 4.89 -8.26
CA PRO A 60 -1.66 4.06 -9.43
C PRO A 60 -0.23 4.30 -9.99
N ASN A 61 0.61 3.27 -9.94
CA ASN A 61 2.02 3.37 -10.41
C ASN A 61 2.17 3.26 -11.94
N SER A 62 1.20 2.65 -12.63
CA SER A 62 1.23 2.45 -14.08
C SER A 62 -0.19 2.43 -14.65
N ASP A 63 -0.32 2.69 -15.96
CA ASP A 63 -1.62 2.59 -16.61
C ASP A 63 -2.14 1.14 -16.59
N GLY A 64 -3.42 0.99 -16.26
CA GLY A 64 -4.02 -0.33 -16.05
C GLY A 64 -3.61 -1.07 -14.77
N CYS A 65 -2.84 -0.44 -13.85
CA CYS A 65 -2.56 -1.03 -12.54
C CYS A 65 -3.82 -1.14 -11.68
N THR A 66 -4.01 -2.31 -11.06
CA THR A 66 -5.12 -2.61 -10.13
C THR A 66 -4.64 -2.84 -8.70
N CYS A 67 -3.38 -2.55 -8.41
CA CYS A 67 -2.82 -2.63 -7.06
C CYS A 67 -3.44 -1.61 -6.13
N GLY A 68 -3.47 -1.93 -4.85
CA GLY A 68 -4.04 -1.08 -3.82
C GLY A 68 -3.21 -1.09 -2.55
N VAL A 69 -3.59 -0.22 -1.62
CA VAL A 69 -3.06 -0.20 -0.27
C VAL A 69 -4.18 -0.35 0.74
N ARG A 70 -3.90 -1.08 1.81
CA ARG A 70 -4.82 -1.28 2.94
C ARG A 70 -4.20 -0.72 4.21
N GLN A 71 -4.99 -0.01 5.00
CA GLN A 71 -4.57 0.44 6.32
C GLN A 71 -4.56 -0.71 7.30
N VAL A 72 -3.50 -0.79 8.09
CA VAL A 72 -3.25 -1.84 9.06
C VAL A 72 -3.01 -1.21 10.42
N SER A 73 -3.69 -1.72 11.43
CA SER A 73 -3.50 -1.29 12.82
C SER A 73 -2.18 -1.83 13.38
N LYS A 74 -1.66 -1.22 14.45
CA LYS A 74 -0.45 -1.73 15.13
C LYS A 74 -0.61 -3.18 15.60
N TYR A 75 -1.80 -3.56 16.05
CA TYR A 75 -2.11 -4.92 16.49
C TYR A 75 -2.05 -5.92 15.34
N GLU A 76 -2.67 -5.57 14.20
CA GLU A 76 -2.68 -6.43 13.02
C GLU A 76 -1.27 -6.54 12.40
N TYR A 77 -0.51 -5.45 12.39
CA TYR A 77 0.89 -5.46 12.01
C TYR A 77 1.72 -6.42 12.88
N GLN A 78 1.56 -6.38 14.21
CA GLN A 78 2.23 -7.32 15.11
C GLN A 78 1.85 -8.78 14.83
N LYS A 79 0.57 -9.06 14.51
CA LYS A 79 0.16 -10.41 14.09
C LYS A 79 0.83 -10.84 12.80
N MET A 80 0.94 -9.94 11.81
CA MET A 80 1.59 -10.25 10.54
C MET A 80 3.09 -10.48 10.69
N LEU A 81 3.74 -9.76 11.61
CA LEU A 81 5.13 -10.02 11.99
C LEU A 81 5.27 -11.38 12.66
N ALA A 82 4.38 -11.70 13.60
CA ALA A 82 4.38 -12.99 14.29
C ALA A 82 4.12 -14.18 13.34
N SER A 83 3.30 -13.98 12.29
CA SER A 83 3.03 -15.00 11.28
C SER A 83 4.08 -15.06 10.15
N GLY A 84 5.08 -14.17 10.15
CA GLY A 84 6.09 -14.08 9.10
C GLY A 84 5.56 -13.66 7.73
N SER A 85 4.36 -13.06 7.67
CA SER A 85 3.67 -12.74 6.40
C SER A 85 3.85 -11.28 5.96
N ALA A 86 4.44 -10.41 6.80
CA ALA A 86 4.71 -9.01 6.46
C ALA A 86 6.16 -8.84 5.98
N LYS A 87 6.33 -8.20 4.82
CA LYS A 87 7.63 -7.70 4.37
C LYS A 87 7.81 -6.28 4.89
N THR A 88 8.75 -6.08 5.80
CA THR A 88 9.06 -4.76 6.38
C THR A 88 10.21 -4.06 5.68
N ARG A 89 10.79 -4.69 4.66
CA ARG A 89 11.91 -4.16 3.88
C ARG A 89 11.65 -4.44 2.40
N VAL A 90 11.90 -3.42 1.59
CA VAL A 90 11.80 -3.36 0.13
C VAL A 90 13.14 -2.98 -0.47
#